data_AF-A0AAD6Y2I4-F1
#
_entry.id   AF-A0AAD6Y2I4-F1
#
_cell.length_a   1.000
_cell.length_b   1.000
_cell.length_c   1.000
_cell.angle_alpha   90.00
_cell.angle_beta   90.00
_cell.angle_gamma   90.00
#
_symmetry.space_group_name_H-M   'P 1'
#
loop_
_entity.id
_entity.type
_entity.pdbx_description
1 polymer ?
#
loop_
_entity_poly.entity_id
_entity_poly.type
_entity_poly.pdbx_seq_one_letter_code
_entity_poly.pdbx_strand_id
1 'polypeptide(L)'
;YMRGFWWTGRDVTVSPTAVATEFDPPLPLPADTEFTPTVMRTLVKHRSLFKIITPINADALEWLLEEHPNQVFVRSVLCVLR
;
A
#
# COMPACT_ATOMS: atom_id res chain seq x y z
N TYR A 1 24.11 -11.96 -8.64
CA TYR A 1 23.51 -10.73 -8.10
C TYR A 1 22.07 -11.05 -7.69
N MET A 2 21.85 -11.42 -6.43
CA MET A 2 20.54 -11.72 -5.84
C MET A 2 20.58 -11.12 -4.43
N ARG A 3 19.86 -10.02 -4.19
CA ARG A 3 19.89 -9.29 -2.93
C ARG A 3 18.78 -9.81 -2.01
N GLY A 4 19.13 -10.63 -1.01
CA GLY A 4 18.39 -10.65 0.27
C GLY A 4 17.72 -11.95 0.74
N PHE A 5 17.67 -13.03 -0.06
CA PHE A 5 17.10 -14.31 0.42
C PHE A 5 18.19 -15.21 0.98
N TRP A 6 18.44 -15.12 2.28
CA TRP A 6 19.37 -16.00 2.99
C TRP A 6 18.61 -17.24 3.48
N TRP A 7 18.80 -18.35 2.77
CA TRP A 7 18.27 -19.67 3.13
C TRP A 7 19.07 -20.29 4.30
N THR A 8 19.22 -19.62 5.44
CA THR A 8 19.69 -20.30 6.66
C THR A 8 18.58 -20.31 7.70
N GLY A 9 18.02 -21.49 7.90
CA GLY A 9 16.77 -21.70 8.62
C GLY A 9 16.81 -21.54 10.13
N ARG A 10 17.51 -20.55 10.71
CA ARG A 10 17.53 -20.36 12.17
C ARG A 10 17.62 -18.92 12.71
N ASP A 11 17.50 -17.88 11.88
CA ASP A 11 17.39 -16.50 12.37
C ASP A 11 16.05 -15.90 11.96
N VAL A 12 15.43 -15.08 12.83
CA VAL A 12 14.23 -14.32 12.50
C VAL A 12 14.61 -13.33 11.40
N THR A 13 14.47 -13.74 10.15
CA THR A 13 14.79 -12.91 9.00
C THR A 13 13.66 -11.91 8.83
N VAL A 14 13.75 -10.78 9.52
CA VAL A 14 12.88 -9.63 9.22
C VAL A 14 13.24 -9.16 7.81
N SER A 15 12.23 -9.06 6.95
CA SER A 15 12.43 -8.57 5.58
C SER A 15 12.98 -7.15 5.64
N PRO A 16 14.08 -6.83 4.92
CA PRO A 16 14.59 -5.46 4.85
C PRO A 16 13.54 -4.44 4.41
N THR A 17 12.58 -4.87 3.58
CA THR A 17 11.44 -4.03 3.17
C THR A 17 10.45 -3.79 4.30
N ALA A 18 10.24 -4.78 5.19
CA ALA A 18 9.39 -4.58 6.37
C ALA A 18 10.02 -3.58 7.35
N VAL A 19 11.35 -3.60 7.49
CA VAL A 19 12.05 -2.58 8.29
C VAL A 19 11.96 -1.20 7.65
N ALA A 20 12.03 -1.11 6.32
CA ALA A 20 11.91 0.17 5.61
C ALA A 20 10.56 0.85 5.86
N THR A 21 9.45 0.08 5.89
CA THR A 21 8.12 0.64 6.12
C THR A 21 7.96 1.33 7.49
N GLU A 22 8.82 1.02 8.46
CA GLU A 22 8.82 1.68 9.78
C GLU A 22 9.24 3.16 9.71
N PHE A 23 9.92 3.59 8.65
CA PHE A 23 10.43 4.96 8.52
C PHE A 23 10.08 5.63 7.19
N ASP A 24 9.53 4.88 6.23
CA ASP A 24 9.18 5.42 4.93
C ASP A 24 8.08 6.51 5.02
N PRO A 25 8.18 7.57 4.19
CA PRO A 25 7.13 8.58 4.11
C PRO A 25 5.84 7.97 3.53
N PRO A 26 4.67 8.58 3.79
CA PRO A 26 3.41 8.12 3.18
C PRO A 26 3.53 8.05 1.67
N LEU A 27 2.81 7.11 1.08
CA LEU A 27 2.79 6.95 -0.37
C LEU A 27 2.36 8.25 -1.07
N PRO A 28 2.99 8.60 -2.20
CA PRO A 28 2.65 9.80 -2.93
C PRO A 28 1.21 9.71 -3.45
N LEU A 29 0.44 10.76 -3.21
CA LEU A 29 -0.90 10.92 -3.77
C LEU A 29 -0.82 11.61 -5.14
N PRO A 30 -1.77 11.32 -6.05
CA PRO A 30 -1.95 12.10 -7.26
C PRO A 30 -2.07 13.60 -6.94
N ALA A 31 -1.50 14.45 -7.78
CA ALA A 31 -1.64 15.90 -7.62
C ALA A 31 -3.10 16.34 -7.81
N ASP A 32 -3.52 17.41 -7.13
CA ASP A 32 -4.88 17.95 -7.24
C ASP A 32 -5.28 18.28 -8.69
N THR A 33 -4.29 18.62 -9.52
CA THR A 33 -4.45 18.90 -10.95
C THR A 33 -4.91 17.69 -11.77
N GLU A 34 -4.70 16.47 -11.26
CA GLU A 34 -5.13 15.23 -11.91
C GLU A 34 -6.63 14.96 -11.69
N PHE A 35 -7.23 15.55 -10.65
CA PHE A 35 -8.65 15.41 -10.31
C PHE A 35 -9.57 16.31 -11.15
N THR A 36 -9.36 16.32 -12.47
CA THR A 36 -10.18 17.12 -13.38
C THR A 36 -11.62 16.57 -13.47
N PRO A 37 -12.63 17.43 -13.73
CA PRO A 37 -14.02 16.99 -13.84
C PRO A 37 -14.22 15.95 -14.95
N THR A 38 -13.45 16.02 -16.03
CA THR A 38 -13.49 15.05 -17.13
C THR A 38 -13.00 13.67 -16.67
N VAL A 39 -11.89 13.61 -15.94
CA VAL A 39 -11.34 12.35 -15.40
C VAL A 39 -12.32 11.76 -14.40
N MET A 40 -12.80 12.54 -13.44
CA MET A 40 -13.78 12.07 -12.45
C MET A 40 -15.05 11.54 -13.11
N ARG A 41 -15.60 12.26 -14.09
CA ARG A 41 -16.78 11.81 -14.86
C ARG A 41 -16.51 10.50 -15.60
N THR A 42 -15.32 10.33 -16.16
CA THR A 42 -14.93 9.11 -16.90
C THR A 42 -14.81 7.92 -15.95
N LEU A 43 -14.16 8.09 -14.79
CA LEU A 43 -14.05 7.05 -13.77
C LEU A 43 -15.42 6.59 -13.27
N VAL A 44 -16.35 7.53 -13.04
CA VAL A 44 -17.72 7.21 -12.61
C VAL A 44 -18.51 6.52 -13.73
N LYS A 45 -18.40 6.98 -14.98
CA LYS A 45 -19.14 6.40 -16.11
C LYS A 45 -18.66 4.99 -16.46
N HIS A 46 -17.38 4.70 -16.26
CA HIS A 46 -16.75 3.44 -16.65
C HIS A 46 -16.17 2.68 -15.45
N ARG A 47 -16.88 2.65 -14.31
CA ARG A 47 -16.44 1.96 -13.08
C ARG A 47 -15.96 0.53 -13.30
N SER A 48 -16.57 -0.22 -14.23
CA SER A 48 -16.17 -1.60 -14.54
C SER A 48 -14.77 -1.71 -15.15
N LEU A 49 -14.29 -0.70 -15.89
CA LEU A 49 -12.95 -0.66 -16.47
C LEU A 49 -11.87 -0.31 -15.43
N PHE A 50 -12.25 0.41 -14.38
CA PHE A 50 -11.36 0.89 -13.33
C PHE A 50 -11.63 0.21 -11.98
N LYS A 51 -12.20 -1.00 -11.99
CA LYS A 51 -12.45 -1.74 -10.75
C LYS A 51 -11.11 -2.21 -10.17
N ILE A 52 -10.76 -1.68 -9.01
CA ILE A 52 -9.61 -2.17 -8.25
C ILE A 52 -10.01 -3.52 -7.63
N ILE A 53 -9.40 -4.60 -8.13
CA ILE A 53 -9.56 -5.94 -7.55
C ILE A 53 -8.25 -6.24 -6.83
N THR A 54 -8.22 -5.96 -5.54
CA THR A 54 -7.11 -6.33 -4.66
C THR A 54 -7.40 -7.72 -4.07
N PRO A 55 -6.46 -8.69 -4.17
CA PRO A 55 -6.58 -9.97 -3.48
C PRO A 55 -6.33 -9.84 -1.96
N ILE A 56 -5.85 -8.68 -1.51
CA ILE A 56 -5.53 -8.39 -0.12
C ILE A 56 -6.79 -7.84 0.55
N ASN A 57 -7.17 -8.45 1.67
CA ASN A 57 -8.25 -7.93 2.52
C ASN A 57 -7.72 -6.72 3.30
N ALA A 58 -8.15 -5.52 2.90
CA ALA A 58 -7.71 -4.27 3.51
C ALA A 58 -8.06 -4.16 5.00
N ASP A 59 -9.22 -4.69 5.41
CA ASP A 59 -9.66 -4.61 6.81
C ASP A 59 -8.86 -5.55 7.70
N ALA A 60 -8.55 -6.75 7.20
CA ALA A 60 -7.66 -7.68 7.91
C ALA A 60 -6.23 -7.14 7.99
N LEU A 61 -5.75 -6.49 6.92
CA LEU A 61 -4.43 -5.86 6.90
C LEU A 61 -4.34 -4.69 7.89
N GLU A 62 -5.38 -3.85 7.96
CA GLU A 62 -5.46 -2.74 8.92
C GLU A 62 -5.39 -3.27 10.36
N TRP A 63 -6.15 -4.31 10.68
CA TRP A 63 -6.13 -4.93 12.00
C TRP A 63 -4.76 -5.53 12.36
N LEU A 64 -4.12 -6.24 11.42
CA LEU A 64 -2.78 -6.81 11.64
C LEU A 64 -1.68 -5.75 11.84
N LEU A 65 -1.90 -4.52 11.38
CA LEU A 65 -0.93 -3.43 11.44
C LEU A 65 -1.31 -2.34 12.46
N GLU A 66 -2.26 -2.62 13.37
CA GLU A 66 -2.71 -1.67 14.40
C GLU A 66 -1.55 -1.16 15.27
N GLU A 67 -0.60 -2.02 15.61
CA GLU A 67 0.56 -1.69 16.45
C GLU A 67 1.79 -1.22 15.64
N HIS A 68 1.67 -1.03 14.32
CA HIS A 68 2.80 -0.63 13.49
C HIS A 68 3.32 0.77 13.88
N PRO A 69 4.63 0.98 14.03
CA PRO A 69 5.19 2.25 14.54
C PRO A 69 4.93 3.43 13.59
N ASN A 70 4.81 3.18 12.29
CA ASN A 70 4.53 4.18 11.26
C ASN A 70 3.08 4.07 10.76
N GLN A 71 2.14 4.54 11.56
CA GLN A 71 0.72 4.57 11.20
C GLN A 71 0.41 5.49 10.02
N VAL A 72 1.24 6.52 9.78
CA VAL A 72 1.05 7.47 8.67
C VAL A 72 1.26 6.76 7.33
N PHE A 73 2.31 5.94 7.23
CA PHE A 73 2.54 5.08 6.08
C PHE A 73 1.42 4.05 5.90
N VAL A 74 1.05 3.32 6.95
CA VAL A 74 -0.01 2.29 6.89
C VAL A 74 -1.33 2.88 6.38
N ARG A 75 -1.74 4.05 6.89
CA ARG A 75 -2.96 4.74 6.42
C ARG A 75 -2.89 5.12 4.95
N SER A 76 -1.73 5.53 4.44
CA SER A 76 -1.57 5.86 3.02
C SER A 76 -1.74 4.62 2.12
N VAL A 77 -1.24 3.46 2.56
CA VAL A 77 -1.41 2.18 1.86
C VAL A 77 -2.88 1.77 1.87
N LEU A 78 -3.53 1.80 3.04
CA LEU A 78 -4.94 1.42 3.19
C LEU A 78 -5.88 2.34 2.40
N CYS A 79 -5.54 3.62 2.25
CA CYS A 79 -6.29 4.55 1.42
C CYS A 79 -6.31 4.15 -0.05
N VAL A 80 -5.22 3.59 -0.58
CA VAL A 80 -5.12 3.15 -1.98
C VAL A 80 -5.80 1.78 -2.20
N LEU A 81 -5.88 0.95 -1.17
CA LEU A 81 -6.46 -0.40 -1.25
C LEU A 81 -8.00 -0.44 -1.16
N ARG A 82 -8.65 0.68 -0.82
CA ARG A 82 -10.10 0.81 -0.63
C ARG A 82 -10.74 1.61 -1.77
#